data_AF-A0A9N7RER7-F1
#
_entry.id   AF-A0A9N7RER7-F1
#
_cell.length_a   1.000
_cell.length_b   1.000
_cell.length_c   1.000
_cell.angle_alpha   90.00
_cell.angle_beta   90.00
_cell.angle_gamma   90.00
#
_symmetry.space_group_name_H-M   'P 1'
#
loop_
_entity.id
_entity.type
_entity.pdbx_description
1 polymer ?
#
loop_
_entity_poly.entity_id
_entity_poly.type
_entity_poly.pdbx_seq_one_letter_code
_entity_poly.pdbx_strand_id
1 'polypeptide(L)'
;MESGEVESKCDLDVYLKESVLVVEKDDFDILMWWKLNQSRFPILSCFARDVLAIPVSTVASESAFSTGGRVLDDYRSSLTPKVVEALICAQDWLKKKKSKWTKSLEESLEDIAKIEEGTLM
;
A
#
# COMPACT_ATOMS: atom_id res chain seq x y z
N MET A 1 35.48 -37.35 7.89
CA MET A 1 34.64 -36.51 8.78
C MET A 1 34.20 -35.35 7.94
N GLU A 2 33.02 -35.48 7.34
CA GLU A 2 32.47 -34.45 6.46
C GLU A 2 31.72 -33.47 7.35
N SER A 3 32.24 -32.25 7.42
CA SER A 3 31.68 -31.16 8.22
C SER A 3 30.32 -30.81 7.63
N GLY A 4 29.24 -31.24 8.29
CA GLY A 4 27.89 -30.82 7.93
C GLY A 4 27.74 -29.32 8.19
N GLU A 5 27.86 -28.52 7.15
CA GLU A 5 27.40 -27.14 7.14
C GLU A 5 25.90 -27.16 7.40
N VAL A 6 25.49 -26.68 8.57
CA VAL A 6 24.08 -26.39 8.84
C VAL A 6 23.73 -25.16 8.01
N GLU A 7 23.33 -25.40 6.76
CA GLU A 7 22.77 -24.38 5.88
C GLU A 7 21.54 -23.79 6.58
N SER A 8 21.74 -22.66 7.24
CA SER A 8 20.66 -21.91 7.87
C SER A 8 19.86 -21.27 6.74
N LYS A 9 18.83 -22.00 6.26
CA LYS A 9 17.95 -21.51 5.19
C LYS A 9 17.42 -20.13 5.56
N CYS A 10 17.78 -19.11 4.79
CA CYS A 10 17.23 -17.78 4.98
C CYS A 10 15.89 -17.64 4.23
N ASP A 11 15.08 -16.64 4.60
CA ASP A 11 13.78 -16.36 3.97
C ASP A 11 13.84 -16.37 2.43
N LEU A 12 14.93 -15.85 1.87
CA LEU A 12 15.18 -15.78 0.43
C LEU A 12 15.36 -17.18 -0.18
N ASP A 13 16.12 -18.06 0.45
CA ASP A 13 16.34 -19.42 -0.04
C ASP A 13 15.03 -20.22 -0.06
N VAL A 14 14.17 -19.99 0.94
CA VAL A 14 12.84 -20.61 1.00
C VAL A 14 11.96 -20.08 -0.13
N TYR A 15 11.90 -18.75 -0.29
CA TYR A 15 11.10 -18.11 -1.34
C TYR A 15 11.51 -18.53 -2.75
N LEU A 16 12.81 -18.58 -3.05
CA LEU A 16 13.33 -18.97 -4.37
C LEU A 16 13.07 -20.45 -4.72
N LYS A 17 12.86 -21.30 -3.71
CA LYS A 17 12.55 -22.72 -3.89
C LYS A 17 11.04 -22.98 -4.00
N GLU A 18 10.19 -21.99 -3.73
CA GLU A 18 8.75 -22.15 -3.86
C GLU A 18 8.31 -22.19 -5.33
N SER A 19 7.28 -22.98 -5.58
CA SER A 19 6.62 -23.01 -6.88
C SER A 19 6.05 -21.64 -7.22
N VAL A 20 6.32 -21.18 -8.44
CA VAL A 20 5.76 -19.92 -8.96
C VAL A 20 4.24 -20.01 -8.92
N LEU A 21 3.62 -19.06 -8.22
CA LEU A 21 2.17 -18.89 -8.25
C LEU A 21 1.77 -18.42 -9.65
N VAL A 22 1.06 -19.27 -10.38
CA VAL A 22 0.40 -18.86 -11.62
C VAL A 22 -0.87 -18.11 -11.20
N VAL A 23 -0.80 -16.78 -11.19
CA VAL A 23 -1.97 -15.95 -10.92
C VAL A 23 -2.60 -15.59 -12.27
N GLU A 24 -3.75 -16.17 -12.57
CA GLU A 24 -4.46 -15.97 -13.84
C GLU A 24 -5.28 -14.67 -13.90
N LYS A 25 -5.06 -13.70 -13.00
CA LYS A 25 -5.92 -12.51 -12.89
C LYS A 25 -5.18 -11.18 -12.84
N ASP A 26 -5.82 -10.18 -13.47
CA ASP A 26 -5.46 -8.76 -13.47
C ASP A 26 -5.61 -8.05 -12.11
N ASP A 27 -6.16 -8.71 -11.08
CA ASP A 27 -6.47 -8.13 -9.75
C ASP A 27 -5.47 -8.51 -8.65
N PHE A 28 -4.32 -9.08 -9.01
CA PHE A 28 -3.33 -9.52 -8.02
C PHE A 28 -2.64 -8.35 -7.30
N ASP A 29 -2.98 -8.17 -6.02
CA ASP A 29 -2.30 -7.22 -5.14
C ASP A 29 -1.04 -7.85 -4.52
N ILE A 30 0.10 -7.60 -5.17
CA ILE A 30 1.42 -8.08 -4.71
C ILE A 30 1.80 -7.58 -3.31
N LEU A 31 1.39 -6.36 -2.93
CA LEU A 31 1.70 -5.81 -1.61
C LEU A 31 0.87 -6.50 -0.53
N MET A 32 -0.40 -6.80 -0.82
CA MET A 32 -1.25 -7.58 0.06
C MET A 32 -0.74 -9.02 0.20
N TRP A 33 -0.23 -9.63 -0.87
CA TRP A 33 0.40 -10.95 -0.82
C TRP A 33 1.60 -10.97 0.14
N TRP A 34 2.51 -10.00 0.04
CA TRP A 34 3.66 -9.89 0.95
C TRP A 34 3.24 -9.66 2.41
N LYS A 35 2.18 -8.88 2.63
CA LYS A 35 1.61 -8.66 3.97
C LYS A 35 1.07 -9.96 4.57
N LEU A 36 0.36 -10.77 3.79
CA LEU A 36 -0.17 -12.06 4.26
C LEU A 36 0.93 -13.09 4.52
N ASN A 37 2.04 -13.03 3.79
CA ASN A 37 3.18 -13.95 3.93
C ASN A 37 4.28 -13.45 4.88
N GLN A 38 4.07 -12.32 5.57
CA GLN A 38 5.07 -11.73 6.46
C GLN A 38 5.52 -12.67 7.58
N SER A 39 4.63 -13.54 8.09
CA SER A 39 5.02 -14.52 9.12
C SER A 39 5.94 -15.63 8.58
N ARG A 40 5.83 -15.97 7.28
CA ARG A 40 6.68 -16.95 6.59
C ARG A 40 8.02 -16.35 6.18
N PHE A 41 8.01 -15.07 5.84
CA PHE A 41 9.16 -14.33 5.32
C PHE A 41 9.38 -13.02 6.10
N PRO A 42 9.70 -13.07 7.41
CA PRO A 42 9.74 -11.89 8.27
C PRO A 42 10.70 -10.79 7.81
N ILE A 43 11.87 -11.15 7.29
CA ILE A 43 12.88 -10.19 6.82
C ILE A 43 12.60 -9.82 5.36
N LEU A 44 12.35 -10.82 4.52
CA LEU A 44 12.18 -10.60 3.08
C LEU A 44 10.90 -9.82 2.75
N SER A 45 9.81 -10.00 3.50
CA SER A 45 8.58 -9.22 3.33
C SER A 45 8.78 -7.73 3.63
N CYS A 46 9.64 -7.39 4.60
CA CYS A 46 10.00 -5.99 4.86
C CYS A 46 10.73 -5.39 3.66
N PHE A 47 11.72 -6.10 3.13
CA PHE A 47 12.47 -5.65 1.96
C PHE A 47 11.58 -5.51 0.72
N ALA A 48 10.75 -6.51 0.45
CA ALA A 48 9.83 -6.51 -0.68
C ALA A 48 8.83 -5.36 -0.60
N ARG A 49 8.26 -5.08 0.58
CA ARG A 49 7.39 -3.93 0.80
C ARG A 49 8.11 -2.62 0.47
N ASP A 50 9.33 -2.45 0.95
CA ASP A 50 10.08 -1.20 0.80
C ASP A 50 10.48 -0.97 -0.67
N VAL A 51 10.81 -2.02 -1.41
CA VAL A 51 11.14 -1.95 -2.85
C VAL A 51 9.89 -1.75 -3.71
N LEU A 52 8.83 -2.52 -3.47
CA LEU A 52 7.62 -2.52 -4.31
C LEU A 52 6.70 -1.32 -4.05
N ALA A 53 6.83 -0.64 -2.91
CA ALA A 53 6.07 0.57 -2.61
C ALA A 53 6.62 1.82 -3.33
N ILE A 54 7.79 1.73 -3.96
CA ILE A 54 8.38 2.85 -4.70
C ILE A 54 7.55 3.09 -5.97
N PRO A 55 7.00 4.29 -6.18
CA PRO A 55 6.27 4.60 -7.39
C PRO A 55 7.20 4.52 -8.60
N VAL A 56 6.80 3.77 -9.63
CA VAL A 56 7.58 3.56 -10.86
C VAL A 56 7.67 4.83 -11.73
N SER A 57 6.80 5.82 -11.50
CA SER A 57 6.77 7.06 -12.29
C SER A 57 6.83 8.33 -11.44
N THR A 58 7.37 9.38 -12.04
CA THR A 58 7.37 10.76 -11.52
C THR A 58 6.00 11.44 -11.62
N VAL A 59 4.98 10.79 -12.20
CA VAL A 59 3.63 11.37 -12.36
C VAL A 59 3.01 11.73 -11.00
N ALA A 60 3.31 10.94 -9.96
CA ALA A 60 2.87 11.26 -8.60
C ALA A 60 3.49 12.58 -8.08
N SER A 61 4.78 12.82 -8.35
CA SER A 61 5.45 14.07 -7.96
C SER A 61 5.01 15.26 -8.84
N GLU A 62 4.72 15.03 -10.13
CA GLU A 62 4.18 16.07 -11.02
C GLU A 62 2.76 16.47 -10.63
N SER A 63 1.92 15.51 -10.21
CA SER A 63 0.57 15.79 -9.69
C SER A 63 0.59 16.57 -8.37
N ALA A 64 1.51 16.24 -7.46
CA ALA A 64 1.74 17.00 -6.24
C ALA A 64 2.20 18.44 -6.55
N PHE A 65 3.09 18.62 -7.52
CA PHE A 65 3.57 19.94 -7.95
C PHE A 65 2.48 20.78 -8.63
N SER A 66 1.69 20.16 -9.50
CA SER A 66 0.53 20.79 -10.15
C SER A 66 -0.53 21.24 -9.13
N THR A 67 -0.75 20.43 -8.08
CA THR A 67 -1.62 20.79 -6.96
C THR A 67 -1.05 21.96 -6.16
N GLY A 68 0.28 22.00 -5.96
CA GLY A 68 0.97 23.12 -5.32
C GLY A 68 0.71 24.46 -6.02
N GLY A 69 0.68 24.47 -7.36
CA GLY A 69 0.33 25.67 -8.15
C GLY A 69 -1.10 26.19 -7.96
N ARG A 70 -2.03 25.36 -7.44
CA ARG A 70 -3.41 25.78 -7.10
C ARG A 70 -3.57 26.18 -5.63
N VAL A 71 -2.69 25.70 -4.75
CA VAL A 71 -2.66 26.06 -3.32
C VAL A 71 -1.97 27.43 -3.12
N LEU A 72 -1.08 27.79 -4.04
CA LEU A 72 -0.50 29.12 -4.20
C LEU A 72 -1.39 29.99 -5.12
N ASP A 73 -2.57 30.37 -4.65
CA ASP A 73 -3.28 31.52 -5.22
C ASP A 73 -2.54 32.82 -4.83
N ASP A 74 -2.61 33.86 -5.66
CA ASP A 74 -1.91 35.16 -5.52
C ASP A 74 -2.16 35.84 -4.15
N TYR A 75 -3.17 35.38 -3.40
CA TYR A 75 -3.52 35.84 -2.06
C TYR A 75 -2.69 35.21 -0.92
N ARG A 76 -1.84 34.20 -1.18
CA ARG A 76 -1.09 33.40 -0.18
C ARG A 76 0.43 33.36 -0.39
N SER A 77 0.98 34.31 -1.13
CA SER A 77 2.40 34.41 -1.52
C SER A 77 3.40 34.60 -0.36
N SER A 78 2.96 34.63 0.90
CA SER A 78 3.83 34.76 2.09
C SER A 78 4.14 33.43 2.80
N LEU A 79 3.62 32.31 2.30
CA LEU A 79 3.89 31.00 2.91
C LEU A 79 5.33 30.55 2.60
N THR A 80 6.04 30.09 3.63
CA THR A 80 7.36 29.48 3.42
C THR A 80 7.21 28.13 2.72
N PRO A 81 8.21 27.69 1.93
CA PRO A 81 8.17 26.39 1.24
C PRO A 81 7.83 25.22 2.17
N LYS A 82 8.32 25.26 3.41
CA LYS A 82 8.04 24.24 4.44
C LYS A 82 6.56 24.16 4.83
N VAL A 83 5.86 25.30 4.87
CA VAL A 83 4.42 25.32 5.17
C VAL A 83 3.61 24.81 3.98
N VAL A 84 4.02 25.13 2.75
CA VAL A 84 3.39 24.61 1.53
C VAL A 84 3.53 23.09 1.45
N GLU A 85 4.74 22.56 1.70
CA GLU A 85 4.98 21.10 1.76
C GLU A 85 4.09 20.41 2.80
N ALA A 86 4.02 20.97 4.02
CA ALA A 86 3.17 20.41 5.08
C ALA A 86 1.69 20.39 4.69
N LEU A 87 1.19 21.42 4.00
CA LEU A 87 -0.19 21.50 3.55
C LEU A 87 -0.51 20.48 2.44
N ILE A 88 0.38 20.33 1.46
CA ILE A 88 0.23 19.35 0.37
C ILE A 88 0.24 17.93 0.96
N CYS A 89 1.22 17.61 1.80
CA CYS A 89 1.32 16.31 2.47
C CYS A 89 0.08 16.00 3.31
N ALA A 90 -0.40 16.98 4.11
CA ALA A 90 -1.61 16.81 4.92
C ALA A 90 -2.85 16.55 4.06
N GLN A 91 -3.00 17.29 2.95
CA GLN A 91 -4.10 17.09 2.02
C GLN A 91 -4.09 15.67 1.43
N ASP A 92 -2.93 15.19 0.97
CA ASP A 92 -2.81 13.85 0.37
C ASP A 92 -3.08 12.72 1.37
N TRP A 93 -2.60 12.87 2.61
CA TRP A 93 -2.89 11.91 3.68
C TRP A 93 -4.38 11.86 4.02
N LEU A 94 -5.05 13.02 4.08
CA LEU A 94 -6.49 13.09 4.35
C LEU A 94 -7.33 12.50 3.22
N LYS A 95 -6.95 12.71 1.95
CA LYS A 95 -7.60 12.08 0.79
C LYS A 95 -7.49 10.54 0.85
N LYS A 96 -6.30 10.01 1.15
CA LYS A 96 -6.09 8.55 1.32
C LYS A 96 -6.96 7.97 2.44
N LYS A 97 -7.10 8.68 3.56
CA LYS A 97 -7.98 8.25 4.68
C LYS A 97 -9.45 8.25 4.30
N LYS A 98 -9.94 9.30 3.62
CA LYS A 98 -11.35 9.37 3.16
C LYS A 98 -11.68 8.19 2.25
N SER A 99 -10.84 7.89 1.25
CA SER A 99 -11.08 6.76 0.34
C SER A 99 -11.07 5.39 1.03
N LYS A 100 -10.21 5.19 2.03
CA LYS A 100 -10.22 3.96 2.83
C LYS A 100 -11.48 3.84 3.70
N TRP A 101 -11.89 4.94 4.31
CA TRP A 101 -13.06 4.97 5.19
C TRP A 101 -14.36 4.82 4.41
N THR A 102 -14.47 5.41 3.21
CA THR A 102 -15.65 5.23 2.34
C THR A 102 -15.79 3.79 1.85
N LYS A 103 -14.68 3.15 1.42
CA LYS A 103 -14.70 1.73 1.04
C LYS A 103 -15.07 0.81 2.20
N SER A 104 -14.48 1.04 3.37
CA SER A 104 -14.81 0.27 4.58
C SER A 104 -16.27 0.47 5.02
N LEU A 105 -16.83 1.65 4.80
CA LEU A 105 -18.23 1.94 5.09
C LEU A 105 -19.18 1.27 4.08
N GLU A 106 -18.85 1.28 2.79
CA GLU A 106 -19.60 0.59 1.74
C GLU A 106 -19.66 -0.93 1.99
N GLU A 107 -18.52 -1.56 2.30
CA GLU A 107 -18.46 -2.98 2.69
C GLU A 107 -19.33 -3.27 3.92
N SER A 108 -19.26 -2.41 4.94
CA SER A 108 -20.07 -2.56 6.16
C SER A 108 -21.58 -2.39 5.89
N LEU A 109 -21.96 -1.54 4.95
CA LEU A 109 -23.36 -1.32 4.56
C LEU A 109 -23.91 -2.50 3.74
N GLU A 110 -23.09 -3.10 2.87
CA GLU A 110 -23.46 -4.31 2.13
C GLU A 110 -23.67 -5.51 3.08
N ASP A 111 -22.86 -5.62 4.13
CA ASP A 111 -23.01 -6.68 5.12
C ASP A 111 -24.28 -6.50 5.97
N ILE A 112 -24.65 -5.26 6.30
CA ILE A 112 -25.90 -4.95 7.01
C ILE A 112 -27.13 -5.26 6.12
N ALA A 113 -27.08 -4.89 4.83
CA ALA A 113 -28.17 -5.16 3.89
C ALA A 113 -28.44 -6.67 3.71
N LYS A 114 -27.38 -7.49 3.68
CA LYS A 114 -27.50 -8.96 3.63
C LYS A 114 -28.11 -9.56 4.89
N ILE A 115 -27.95 -8.92 6.04
CA ILE A 115 -28.55 -9.35 7.32
C ILE A 115 -30.05 -9.01 7.36
N GLU A 116 -30.44 -7.86 6.81
CA GLU A 116 -31.86 -7.46 6.72
C GLU A 116 -32.63 -8.31 5.69
N GLU A 117 -32.03 -8.67 4.55
CA GLU A 117 -32.63 -9.59 3.57
C GLU A 117 -32.69 -11.05 4.06
N GLY A 118 -31.90 -11.42 5.07
CA GLY A 118 -31.83 -12.77 5.64
C GLY A 118 -32.76 -13.03 6.85
N THR A 119 -33.56 -12.04 7.31
CA THR A 119 -34.37 -12.16 8.54
C THR A 119 -35.88 -12.16 8.29
N LEU A 120 -36.34 -12.80 7.21
CA LEU A 120 -37.75 -13.21 7.11
C LEU A 120 -37.89 -14.62 6.53
N MET A 121 -37.53 -15.62 7.33
CA MET A 121 -38.18 -16.94 7.32
C MET A 121 -38.41 -17.42 8.74
#